data_AF-A0AAX1WKF6-F1
#
_entry.id   AF-A0AAX1WKF6-F1
#
_cell.length_a   1.000
_cell.length_b   1.000
_cell.length_c   1.000
_cell.angle_alpha   90.00
_cell.angle_beta   90.00
_cell.angle_gamma   90.00
#
_symmetry.space_group_name_H-M   'P 1'
#
loop_
_entity.id
_entity.type
_entity.pdbx_description
1 polymer ?
#
loop_
_entity_poly.entity_id
_entity_poly.type
_entity_poly.pdbx_seq_one_letter_code
_entity_poly.pdbx_strand_id
1 'polypeptide(L)'
;MQLYTNEFTAELKAEIDRSPFSDEQLAAMPEDACAIIAEQEAFHRQHPVTAIWRIATAGSQTRMGGMVLPVDREATMLMDDGSYTSLIVEGDCVAYPDGTLATIMTSAGEAFSWRRQGVALVGSLLDNDDEIISTPLGSTYLVTREGIPPHEDFLTWPGE
;
A
#
# COMPACT_ATOMS: atom_id res chain seq x y z
N MET A 1 11.35 -8.61 13.68
CA MET A 1 10.65 -7.62 12.82
C MET A 1 9.29 -8.21 12.49
N GLN A 2 8.21 -7.50 12.78
CA GLN A 2 6.86 -7.94 12.42
C GLN A 2 6.68 -7.76 10.91
N LEU A 3 5.98 -8.70 10.27
CA LEU A 3 5.65 -8.64 8.85
C LEU A 3 4.14 -8.59 8.71
N TYR A 4 3.67 -7.83 7.72
CA TYR A 4 2.27 -7.59 7.46
C TYR A 4 1.93 -8.03 6.03
N THR A 5 0.77 -8.67 5.88
CA THR A 5 0.23 -9.17 4.59
C THR A 5 -0.90 -8.26 4.11
N ASN A 6 -1.66 -8.57 3.06
CA ASN A 6 -2.89 -7.83 2.72
C ASN A 6 -4.13 -8.31 3.49
N GLU A 7 -3.96 -9.01 4.61
CA GLU A 7 -5.10 -9.45 5.42
C GLU A 7 -5.93 -8.25 5.88
N PHE A 8 -7.19 -8.23 5.45
CA PHE A 8 -8.16 -7.19 5.75
C PHE A 8 -9.10 -7.66 6.86
N THR A 9 -8.64 -7.55 8.11
CA THR A 9 -9.38 -8.04 9.28
C THR A 9 -10.56 -7.14 9.65
N ALA A 10 -11.46 -7.64 10.49
CA ALA A 10 -12.58 -6.86 11.01
C ALA A 10 -12.11 -5.68 11.88
N GLU A 11 -11.02 -5.85 12.64
CA GLU A 11 -10.42 -4.80 13.44
C GLU A 11 -9.85 -3.69 12.56
N LEU A 12 -9.14 -4.05 11.49
CA LEU A 12 -8.60 -3.08 10.55
C LEU A 12 -9.72 -2.35 9.78
N LYS A 13 -10.77 -3.06 9.40
CA LYS A 13 -11.97 -2.44 8.82
C LYS A 13 -12.59 -1.43 9.78
N ALA A 14 -12.76 -1.79 11.04
CA ALA A 14 -13.31 -0.89 12.05
C ALA A 14 -12.40 0.33 12.29
N GLU A 15 -11.08 0.15 12.21
CA GLU A 15 -10.12 1.25 12.29
C GLU A 15 -10.24 2.21 11.10
N ILE A 16 -10.35 1.69 9.88
CA ILE A 16 -10.52 2.49 8.65
C ILE A 16 -11.84 3.26 8.66
N ASP A 17 -12.92 2.64 9.14
CA ASP A 17 -14.25 3.26 9.18
C ASP A 17 -14.41 4.25 10.35
N ARG A 18 -13.46 4.30 11.28
CA ARG A 18 -13.50 5.20 12.44
C ARG A 18 -13.22 6.64 12.01
N SER A 19 -14.11 7.54 12.39
CA SER A 19 -13.89 8.98 12.20
C SER A 19 -12.59 9.44 12.88
N PRO A 20 -11.75 10.24 12.20
CA PRO A 20 -10.59 10.85 12.84
C PRO A 20 -10.97 12.01 13.78
N PHE A 21 -12.24 12.43 13.79
CA PHE A 21 -12.74 13.54 14.59
C PHE A 21 -13.72 13.06 15.67
N SER A 22 -13.62 13.61 16.87
CA SER A 22 -14.62 13.43 17.91
C SER A 22 -15.87 14.29 17.65
N ASP A 23 -16.99 13.93 18.29
CA ASP A 23 -18.23 14.71 18.22
C ASP A 23 -18.02 16.18 18.66
N GLU A 24 -17.18 16.40 19.67
CA GLU A 24 -16.82 17.74 20.15
C GLU A 24 -16.04 18.54 19.10
N GLN A 25 -15.11 17.89 18.39
CA GLN A 25 -14.35 18.52 17.31
C GLN A 25 -15.28 18.87 16.15
N LEU A 26 -16.17 17.97 15.75
CA LEU A 26 -17.17 18.22 14.70
C LEU A 26 -18.10 19.37 15.08
N ALA A 27 -18.57 19.43 16.33
CA ALA A 27 -19.44 20.52 16.80
C ALA A 27 -18.74 21.89 16.83
N ALA A 28 -17.41 21.91 16.99
CA ALA A 28 -16.61 23.13 17.00
C ALA A 28 -16.15 23.57 15.59
N MET A 29 -16.32 22.72 14.58
CA MET A 29 -15.90 23.02 13.21
C MET A 29 -16.87 23.99 12.50
N PRO A 30 -16.36 24.82 11.59
CA PRO A 30 -17.19 25.57 10.66
C PRO A 30 -18.15 24.68 9.86
N GLU A 31 -19.33 25.20 9.51
CA GLU A 31 -20.39 24.46 8.82
C GLU A 31 -19.94 23.89 7.47
N ASP A 32 -19.11 24.62 6.72
CA ASP A 32 -18.54 24.18 5.45
C ASP A 32 -17.58 22.99 5.63
N ALA A 33 -16.74 22.99 6.67
CA ALA A 33 -15.90 21.86 7.02
C ALA A 33 -16.74 20.62 7.40
N CYS A 34 -17.79 20.81 8.21
CA CYS A 34 -18.71 19.73 8.57
C CYS A 34 -19.43 19.15 7.34
N ALA A 35 -19.81 19.99 6.37
CA ALA A 35 -20.44 19.55 5.14
C ALA A 35 -19.50 18.66 4.30
N ILE A 36 -18.23 19.04 4.17
CA ILE A 36 -17.21 18.24 3.47
C ILE A 36 -17.04 16.88 4.14
N ILE A 37 -16.96 16.85 5.48
CA ILE A 37 -16.84 15.59 6.24
C ILE A 37 -18.08 14.70 6.02
N ALA A 38 -19.28 15.26 6.10
CA ALA A 38 -20.51 14.51 5.91
C ALA A 38 -20.65 13.94 4.48
N GLU A 39 -20.21 14.69 3.46
CA GLU A 39 -20.14 14.22 2.07
C GLU A 39 -19.16 13.05 1.94
N GLN A 40 -17.95 13.19 2.51
CA GLN A 40 -16.95 12.13 2.49
C GLN A 40 -17.42 10.87 3.23
N GLU A 41 -18.09 11.00 4.36
CA GLU A 41 -18.69 9.85 5.05
C GLU A 41 -19.82 9.20 4.24
N ALA A 42 -20.65 9.98 3.57
CA ALA A 42 -21.68 9.45 2.70
C ALA A 42 -21.07 8.65 1.55
N PHE A 43 -19.99 9.16 0.95
CA PHE A 43 -19.19 8.46 -0.04
C PHE A 43 -18.60 7.16 0.52
N HIS A 44 -17.98 7.18 1.70
CA HIS A 44 -17.43 5.97 2.34
C HIS A 44 -18.51 4.91 2.64
N ARG A 45 -19.73 5.33 3.04
CA ARG A 45 -20.86 4.41 3.25
C ARG A 45 -21.37 3.79 1.94
N GLN A 46 -21.35 4.54 0.84
CA GLN A 46 -21.75 4.06 -0.49
C GLN A 46 -20.69 3.15 -1.12
N HIS A 47 -19.42 3.38 -0.79
CA HIS A 47 -18.26 2.68 -1.35
C HIS A 47 -17.37 2.13 -0.23
N PRO A 48 -17.86 1.12 0.53
CA PRO A 48 -17.08 0.52 1.61
C PRO A 48 -15.77 -0.05 1.08
N VAL A 49 -14.73 -0.04 1.93
CA VAL A 49 -13.45 -0.71 1.61
C VAL A 49 -13.67 -2.21 1.56
N THR A 50 -13.17 -2.85 0.51
CA THR A 50 -13.27 -4.30 0.27
C THR A 50 -11.93 -5.02 0.33
N ALA A 51 -10.83 -4.31 0.12
CA ALA A 51 -9.47 -4.84 0.19
C ALA A 51 -8.47 -3.74 0.52
N ILE A 52 -7.30 -4.16 0.99
CA ILE A 52 -6.15 -3.28 1.21
C ILE A 52 -4.91 -3.80 0.50
N TRP A 53 -3.98 -2.89 0.20
CA TRP A 53 -2.74 -3.21 -0.49
C TRP A 53 -1.58 -2.49 0.20
N ARG A 54 -0.79 -3.24 0.97
CA ARG A 54 0.32 -2.66 1.75
C ARG A 54 1.48 -2.28 0.84
N ILE A 55 2.15 -1.18 1.19
CA ILE A 55 3.33 -0.70 0.46
C ILE A 55 4.51 -1.63 0.74
N ALA A 56 5.16 -2.11 -0.33
CA ALA A 56 6.39 -2.88 -0.20
C ALA A 56 7.56 -1.94 0.11
N THR A 57 8.40 -2.36 1.06
CA THR A 57 9.63 -1.67 1.45
C THR A 57 10.80 -2.65 1.51
N ALA A 58 12.03 -2.14 1.70
CA ALA A 58 13.18 -2.99 1.93
C ALA A 58 12.94 -3.98 3.08
N GLY A 59 13.28 -5.26 2.87
CA GLY A 59 12.97 -6.35 3.81
C GLY A 59 11.60 -7.00 3.61
N SER A 60 10.78 -6.55 2.65
CA SER A 60 9.60 -7.28 2.20
C SER A 60 9.98 -8.65 1.67
N GLN A 61 9.11 -9.65 1.86
CA GLN A 61 9.40 -11.05 1.54
C GLN A 61 8.50 -11.56 0.43
N THR A 62 9.06 -12.41 -0.42
CA THR A 62 8.32 -13.08 -1.49
C THR A 62 7.95 -14.51 -1.12
N ARG A 63 7.06 -15.13 -1.90
CA ARG A 63 6.57 -16.49 -1.66
C ARG A 63 7.67 -17.53 -1.81
N MET A 64 8.62 -17.35 -2.74
CA MET A 64 9.73 -18.28 -2.94
C MET A 64 10.96 -17.97 -2.06
N GLY A 65 10.80 -17.11 -1.04
CA GLY A 65 11.85 -16.82 -0.05
C GLY A 65 12.83 -15.73 -0.45
N GLY A 66 12.48 -14.93 -1.47
CA GLY A 66 13.21 -13.72 -1.83
C GLY A 66 12.95 -12.58 -0.85
N MET A 67 13.87 -11.61 -0.82
CA MET A 67 13.80 -10.42 0.01
C MET A 67 14.09 -9.16 -0.82
N VAL A 68 13.21 -8.16 -0.69
CA VAL A 68 13.37 -6.86 -1.35
C VAL A 68 14.59 -6.15 -0.77
N LEU A 69 15.47 -5.70 -1.65
CA LEU A 69 16.73 -5.05 -1.28
C LEU A 69 16.52 -3.59 -0.86
N PRO A 70 17.36 -3.05 0.05
CA PRO A 70 17.44 -1.62 0.27
C PRO A 70 17.98 -0.92 -0.98
N VAL A 71 17.35 0.21 -1.33
CA VAL A 71 17.73 1.05 -2.46
C VAL A 71 18.11 2.42 -1.93
N ASP A 72 19.19 3.03 -2.41
CA ASP A 72 19.48 4.43 -2.11
C ASP A 72 18.53 5.33 -2.90
N ARG A 73 17.52 5.90 -2.22
CA ARG A 73 16.46 6.70 -2.82
C ARG A 73 16.04 7.81 -1.86
N GLU A 74 15.77 8.98 -2.43
CA GLU A 74 15.30 10.18 -1.70
C GLU A 74 13.91 9.98 -1.07
N ALA A 75 13.01 9.28 -1.77
CA ALA A 75 11.69 8.96 -1.25
C ALA A 75 11.76 7.85 -0.21
N THR A 76 11.27 8.15 0.99
CA THR A 76 11.31 7.25 2.14
C THR A 76 9.92 7.08 2.77
N MET A 77 9.79 6.02 3.55
CA MET A 77 8.61 5.66 4.34
C MET A 77 8.99 5.62 5.82
N LEU A 78 8.15 6.20 6.67
CA LEU A 78 8.29 6.12 8.12
C LEU A 78 7.84 4.73 8.60
N MET A 79 8.73 4.04 9.30
CA MET A 79 8.49 2.73 9.90
C MET A 79 7.88 2.86 11.29
N ASP A 80 7.25 1.78 11.77
CA ASP A 80 6.59 1.76 13.09
C ASP A 80 7.58 1.99 14.25
N ASP A 81 8.86 1.70 14.06
CA ASP A 81 9.93 1.95 15.04
C ASP A 81 10.51 3.38 14.98
N GLY A 82 9.94 4.24 14.13
CA GLY A 82 10.38 5.62 13.92
C GLY A 82 11.56 5.78 12.95
N SER A 83 12.11 4.68 12.43
CA SER A 83 13.13 4.74 11.39
C SER A 83 12.53 5.05 10.01
N TYR A 84 13.39 5.36 9.05
CA TYR A 84 13.00 5.55 7.66
C TYR A 84 13.60 4.45 6.79
N THR A 85 12.80 3.93 5.87
CA THR A 85 13.25 3.01 4.83
C THR A 85 12.93 3.57 3.45
N SER A 86 13.67 3.16 2.43
CA SER A 86 13.43 3.61 1.07
C SER A 86 12.11 3.08 0.53
N LEU A 87 11.38 3.93 -0.18
CA LEU A 87 10.23 3.54 -0.97
C LEU A 87 10.70 2.60 -2.08
N ILE A 88 9.99 1.50 -2.33
CA ILE A 88 10.30 0.53 -3.39
C ILE A 88 9.32 0.71 -4.54
N VAL A 89 9.83 0.67 -5.77
CA VAL A 89 9.04 0.86 -6.99
C VAL A 89 9.27 -0.30 -7.96
N GLU A 90 8.45 -0.40 -8.99
CA GLU A 90 8.70 -1.30 -10.12
C GLU A 90 10.09 -1.10 -10.72
N GLY A 91 10.74 -2.20 -11.12
CA GLY A 91 12.12 -2.21 -11.58
C GLY A 91 13.17 -2.39 -10.49
N ASP A 92 12.81 -2.21 -9.20
CA ASP A 92 13.71 -2.55 -8.10
C ASP A 92 13.87 -4.08 -7.95
N CYS A 93 14.95 -4.51 -7.27
CA CYS A 93 15.35 -5.92 -7.21
C CYS A 93 14.98 -6.62 -5.91
N VAL A 94 14.71 -7.92 -6.04
CA VAL A 94 14.56 -8.89 -4.95
C VAL A 94 15.72 -9.88 -5.02
N ALA A 95 16.35 -10.18 -3.88
CA ALA A 95 17.42 -11.15 -3.79
C ALA A 95 16.97 -12.46 -3.14
N TYR A 96 17.48 -13.58 -3.65
CA TYR A 96 17.19 -14.92 -3.15
C TYR A 96 18.39 -15.55 -2.43
N PRO A 97 18.17 -16.57 -1.57
CA PRO A 97 19.25 -17.23 -0.84
C PRO A 97 20.29 -17.93 -1.73
N ASP A 98 19.94 -18.29 -2.96
CA ASP A 98 20.84 -18.89 -3.93
C ASP A 98 21.74 -17.85 -4.66
N GLY A 99 21.56 -16.57 -4.35
CA GLY A 99 22.31 -15.45 -4.94
C GLY A 99 21.71 -14.90 -6.23
N THR A 100 20.57 -15.44 -6.69
CA THR A 100 19.84 -14.88 -7.84
C THR A 100 19.09 -13.61 -7.46
N LEU A 101 18.80 -12.79 -8.47
CA LEU A 101 17.98 -11.59 -8.38
C LEU A 101 16.77 -11.74 -9.29
N ALA A 102 15.65 -11.17 -8.87
CA ALA A 102 14.47 -10.95 -9.70
C ALA A 102 14.08 -9.47 -9.67
N THR A 103 13.40 -9.02 -10.71
CA THR A 103 12.92 -7.64 -10.84
C THR A 103 11.43 -7.57 -10.52
N ILE A 104 11.03 -6.53 -9.77
CA ILE A 104 9.61 -6.25 -9.50
C ILE A 104 8.95 -5.71 -10.77
N MET A 105 7.92 -6.38 -11.25
CA MET A 105 7.30 -6.10 -12.56
C MET A 105 5.97 -5.36 -12.44
N THR A 106 5.19 -5.59 -11.39
CA THR A 106 3.89 -4.92 -11.20
C THR A 106 3.88 -4.05 -9.96
N SER A 107 2.99 -3.06 -9.92
CA SER A 107 3.00 -2.01 -8.91
C SER A 107 1.62 -1.42 -8.69
N ALA A 108 1.52 -0.36 -7.88
CA ALA A 108 0.31 0.44 -7.74
C ALA A 108 -0.03 1.25 -9.01
N GLY A 109 0.85 1.27 -10.02
CA GLY A 109 0.64 2.07 -11.24
C GLY A 109 0.45 3.55 -10.94
N GLU A 110 -0.46 4.20 -11.68
CA GLU A 110 -0.82 5.60 -11.47
C GLU A 110 -1.52 5.87 -10.14
N ALA A 111 -2.13 4.85 -9.52
CA ALA A 111 -2.82 5.01 -8.24
C ALA A 111 -1.87 5.48 -7.13
N PHE A 112 -0.59 5.07 -7.19
CA PHE A 112 0.45 5.59 -6.31
C PHE A 112 1.83 5.44 -6.96
N SER A 113 2.41 6.56 -7.42
CA SER A 113 3.69 6.55 -8.14
C SER A 113 4.69 7.57 -7.61
N TRP A 114 5.98 7.27 -7.80
CA TRP A 114 7.09 8.19 -7.56
C TRP A 114 7.87 8.41 -8.85
N ARG A 115 8.01 9.66 -9.29
CA ARG A 115 8.68 10.02 -10.56
C ARG A 115 8.19 9.18 -11.76
N ARG A 116 6.88 8.91 -11.81
CA ARG A 116 6.19 8.09 -12.83
C ARG A 116 6.50 6.59 -12.79
N GLN A 117 7.11 6.10 -11.72
CA GLN A 117 7.26 4.67 -11.45
C GLN A 117 6.24 4.27 -10.39
N GLY A 118 5.43 3.25 -10.66
CA GLY A 118 4.47 2.78 -9.68
C GLY A 118 5.15 2.19 -8.45
N VAL A 119 4.61 2.48 -7.27
CA VAL A 119 5.11 1.96 -5.99
C VAL A 119 4.79 0.48 -5.87
N ALA A 120 5.77 -0.33 -5.48
CA ALA A 120 5.59 -1.76 -5.29
C ALA A 120 4.67 -2.05 -4.08
N LEU A 121 3.87 -3.09 -4.19
CA LEU A 121 2.89 -3.49 -3.18
C LEU A 121 3.15 -4.93 -2.73
N VAL A 122 2.62 -5.28 -1.56
CA VAL A 122 2.31 -6.69 -1.29
C VAL A 122 1.25 -7.12 -2.32
N GLY A 123 1.56 -8.16 -3.10
CA GLY A 123 0.84 -8.58 -4.30
C GLY A 123 1.56 -8.26 -5.61
N SER A 124 2.64 -7.46 -5.59
CA SER A 124 3.46 -7.22 -6.78
C SER A 124 4.13 -8.50 -7.26
N LEU A 125 4.06 -8.75 -8.58
CA LEU A 125 4.68 -9.88 -9.26
C LEU A 125 6.10 -9.54 -9.72
N LEU A 126 6.91 -10.58 -9.87
CA LEU A 126 8.30 -10.50 -10.29
C LEU A 126 8.51 -11.20 -11.63
N ASP A 127 9.63 -10.88 -12.31
CA ASP A 127 10.01 -11.45 -13.61
C ASP A 127 10.30 -12.96 -13.59
N ASN A 128 10.40 -13.55 -12.39
CA ASN A 128 10.60 -14.97 -12.16
C ASN A 128 9.33 -15.70 -11.66
N ASP A 129 8.14 -15.12 -11.91
CA ASP A 129 6.83 -15.65 -11.50
C ASP A 129 6.61 -15.74 -9.98
N ASP A 130 7.44 -15.07 -9.17
CA ASP A 130 7.22 -14.92 -7.73
C ASP A 130 6.36 -13.69 -7.40
N GLU A 131 5.99 -13.53 -6.14
CA GLU A 131 5.15 -12.45 -5.64
C GLU A 131 5.59 -11.98 -4.26
N ILE A 132 5.57 -10.67 -4.03
CA ILE A 132 5.75 -10.09 -2.70
C ILE A 132 4.53 -10.40 -1.83
N ILE A 133 4.70 -11.16 -0.75
CA ILE A 133 3.59 -11.62 0.11
C ILE A 133 3.52 -10.90 1.46
N SER A 134 4.58 -10.17 1.85
CA SER A 134 4.58 -9.41 3.09
C SER A 134 5.58 -8.27 3.09
N THR A 135 5.33 -7.28 3.96
CA THR A 135 6.16 -6.09 4.14
C THR A 135 6.40 -5.83 5.62
N PRO A 136 7.55 -5.24 6.02
CA PRO A 136 7.74 -4.77 7.39
C PRO A 136 6.99 -3.46 7.69
N LEU A 137 6.43 -2.79 6.68
CA LEU A 137 5.66 -1.55 6.86
C LEU A 137 4.18 -1.85 7.16
N GLY A 138 3.74 -1.63 8.40
CA GLY A 138 2.37 -1.94 8.83
C GLY A 138 1.36 -0.81 8.60
N SER A 139 1.82 0.43 8.68
CA SER A 139 0.99 1.63 8.86
C SER A 139 0.39 2.23 7.59
N THR A 140 0.97 1.97 6.42
CA THR A 140 0.53 2.59 5.14
C THR A 140 0.10 1.55 4.12
N TYR A 141 -1.07 1.77 3.53
CA TYR A 141 -1.67 0.90 2.51
C TYR A 141 -2.65 1.68 1.62
N LEU A 142 -2.87 1.16 0.42
CA LEU A 142 -3.95 1.58 -0.47
C LEU A 142 -5.22 0.77 -0.18
N VAL A 143 -6.36 1.25 -0.65
CA VAL A 143 -7.66 0.57 -0.47
C VAL A 143 -8.39 0.39 -1.78
N THR A 144 -9.06 -0.75 -1.95
CA THR A 144 -10.08 -0.95 -2.98
C THR A 144 -11.45 -0.70 -2.35
N ARG A 145 -12.33 -0.03 -3.08
CA ARG A 145 -13.69 0.29 -2.62
C ARG A 145 -14.73 -0.31 -3.55
N GLU A 146 -15.84 -0.75 -2.96
CA GLU A 146 -16.95 -1.32 -3.72
C GLU A 146 -17.49 -0.35 -4.77
N GLY A 147 -17.68 -0.83 -6.00
CA GLY A 147 -18.19 -0.03 -7.12
C GLY A 147 -17.21 0.99 -7.70
N ILE A 148 -15.97 1.05 -7.20
CA ILE A 148 -14.91 1.91 -7.75
C ILE A 148 -13.87 1.02 -8.44
N PRO A 149 -13.75 1.08 -9.77
CA PRO A 149 -12.76 0.29 -10.48
C PRO A 149 -11.34 0.76 -10.11
N PRO A 150 -10.35 -0.15 -10.03
CA PRO A 150 -8.95 0.23 -9.89
C PRO A 150 -8.46 0.94 -11.17
N HIS A 151 -7.29 1.59 -11.06
CA HIS A 151 -6.57 2.07 -12.25
C HIS A 151 -6.22 0.91 -13.18
N GLU A 152 -6.18 1.16 -14.50
CA GLU A 152 -5.94 0.12 -15.53
C GLU A 152 -4.59 -0.59 -15.35
N ASP A 153 -3.59 0.12 -14.81
CA ASP A 153 -2.23 -0.37 -14.59
C ASP A 153 -2.00 -0.89 -13.16
N PHE A 154 -3.04 -1.00 -12.32
CA PHE A 154 -2.91 -1.45 -10.94
C PHE A 154 -2.62 -2.96 -10.87
N LEU A 155 -1.42 -3.31 -10.38
CA LEU A 155 -0.89 -4.67 -10.33
C LEU A 155 -0.91 -5.41 -11.68
N THR A 156 -0.91 -4.66 -12.78
CA THR A 156 -0.95 -5.19 -14.15
C THR A 156 0.47 -5.42 -14.67
N TRP A 157 0.66 -6.48 -15.45
CA TRP A 157 1.96 -6.78 -16.05
C TRP A 157 2.33 -5.75 -17.13
N PRO A 158 3.60 -5.31 -17.23
CA PRO A 158 4.00 -4.37 -18.27
C PRO A 158 3.83 -4.97 -19.67
N GLY A 159 3.04 -4.32 -20.53
CA GLY A 159 2.89 -4.67 -21.95
C GLY A 159 1.73 -5.59 -22.30
N GLU A 160 0.74 -5.75 -21.41
CA GLU A 160 -0.60 -6.22 -21.78
C GLU A 160 -1.49 -5.12 -22.38
#